data_AF-A0A7S2UXD1-F1
#
_entry.id   AF-A0A7S2UXD1-F1
#
_cell.length_a   1.000
_cell.length_b   1.000
_cell.length_c   1.000
_cell.angle_alpha   90.00
_cell.angle_beta   90.00
_cell.angle_gamma   90.00
#
_symmetry.space_group_name_H-M   'P 1'
#
loop_
_entity.id
_entity.type
_entity.pdbx_description
1 polymer ?
#
loop_
_entity_poly.entity_id
_entity_poly.type
_entity_poly.pdbx_seq_one_letter_code
_entity_poly.pdbx_strand_id
1 'polypeptide(L)'
;GDADRNMILGNQFFVTPSDSVAIIAFYADKCIPFFRDQGGLKGVARSMPTSGALDLVAKDLNVPFFETPTGWKFFGNLMDSGLLGKEDLSPFICGEESFGTGSDHVREKDGMWAVLAWLAILAYRNPDPSQPLVSVQQIVEEHWAKYGRNYYSRYDYEGVEKDKAVAMMNDLIGRFRQLKGQTIEGYTISVADEFEYKDPVDGSVASNQGVRILFSDGSRIIFRLSGTAGSGATVRMYLEKYEAASGDLAQKTSDALGALVKIALDLSKLQEFTGRESPTVIT
;
A
#
# COMPACT_ATOMS: atom_id res chain seq x y z
N GLY A 1 19.65 5.31 1.38
CA GLY A 1 21.03 5.83 1.25
C GLY A 1 21.07 7.31 1.60
N ASP A 2 20.03 8.02 1.18
CA ASP A 2 19.67 9.43 1.34
C ASP A 2 18.64 9.68 2.47
N ALA A 3 18.39 8.69 3.32
CA ALA A 3 17.45 8.74 4.46
C ALA A 3 15.95 8.99 4.13
N ASP A 4 15.55 8.90 2.85
CA ASP A 4 14.17 9.10 2.41
C ASP A 4 13.24 7.92 2.79
N ARG A 5 13.80 6.74 3.08
CA ARG A 5 13.07 5.49 3.29
C ARG A 5 13.48 4.79 4.57
N ASN A 6 12.57 3.97 5.10
CA ASN A 6 12.71 3.28 6.38
C ASN A 6 12.20 1.84 6.32
N MET A 7 12.84 0.96 7.08
CA MET A 7 12.34 -0.39 7.33
C MET A 7 12.23 -0.58 8.84
N ILE A 8 11.01 -0.83 9.32
CA ILE A 8 10.71 -0.98 10.74
C ILE A 8 10.65 -2.46 11.09
N LEU A 9 11.43 -2.84 12.09
CA LEU A 9 11.52 -4.21 12.61
C LEU A 9 11.27 -4.22 14.11
N GLY A 10 10.48 -5.19 14.57
CA GLY A 10 10.42 -5.60 15.96
C GLY A 10 11.38 -6.74 16.27
N ASN A 11 11.36 -7.23 17.51
CA ASN A 11 12.12 -8.43 17.88
C ASN A 11 11.60 -9.64 17.10
N GLN A 12 12.35 -10.09 16.09
CA GLN A 12 11.97 -11.18 15.18
C GLN A 12 10.64 -10.95 14.46
N PHE A 13 10.27 -9.69 14.23
CA PHE A 13 8.99 -9.32 13.63
C PHE A 13 9.19 -8.26 12.55
N PHE A 14 8.67 -8.53 11.34
CA PHE A 14 8.70 -7.58 10.23
C PHE A 14 7.40 -6.78 10.20
N VAL A 15 7.51 -5.45 10.21
CA VAL A 15 6.36 -4.57 9.97
C VAL A 15 6.33 -4.25 8.49
N THR A 16 5.26 -4.62 7.79
CA THR A 16 5.13 -4.25 6.38
C THR A 16 5.07 -2.72 6.26
N PRO A 17 5.63 -2.12 5.19
CA PRO A 17 5.58 -0.66 5.03
C PRO A 17 4.13 -0.13 4.93
N SER A 18 3.20 -0.95 4.48
CA SER A 18 1.78 -0.61 4.39
C SER A 18 1.10 -0.62 5.77
N ASP A 19 1.36 -1.64 6.61
CA ASP A 19 0.90 -1.64 8.01
C ASP A 19 1.54 -0.49 8.79
N SER A 20 2.82 -0.19 8.52
CA SER A 20 3.56 0.88 9.19
C SER A 20 2.87 2.23 9.06
N VAL A 21 2.52 2.65 7.84
CA VAL A 21 1.82 3.94 7.63
C VAL A 21 0.42 3.95 8.24
N ALA A 22 -0.30 2.82 8.20
CA ALA A 22 -1.63 2.69 8.83
C ALA A 22 -1.55 2.85 10.36
N ILE A 23 -0.56 2.21 10.99
CA ILE A 23 -0.33 2.31 12.44
C ILE A 23 0.10 3.72 12.82
N ILE A 24 1.02 4.34 12.07
CA ILE A 24 1.42 5.74 12.31
C ILE A 24 0.20 6.67 12.24
N ALA A 25 -0.64 6.55 11.22
CA ALA A 25 -1.86 7.35 11.09
C ALA A 25 -2.82 7.15 12.28
N PHE A 26 -3.02 5.91 12.73
CA PHE A 26 -3.90 5.60 13.87
C PHE A 26 -3.42 6.22 15.21
N TYR A 27 -2.10 6.40 15.38
CA TYR A 27 -1.50 6.95 16.59
C TYR A 27 -1.14 8.43 16.49
N ALA A 28 -1.19 9.03 15.31
CA ALA A 28 -0.71 10.39 15.03
C ALA A 28 -1.19 11.40 16.09
N ASP A 29 -2.50 11.51 16.27
CA ASP A 29 -3.12 12.48 17.19
C ASP A 29 -2.93 12.14 18.66
N LYS A 30 -2.57 10.89 18.97
CA LYS A 30 -2.43 10.39 20.34
C LYS A 30 -1.05 10.69 20.91
N CYS A 31 -0.01 10.57 20.09
CA CYS A 31 1.37 10.57 20.59
C CYS A 31 2.36 11.43 19.81
N ILE A 32 1.98 12.01 18.66
CA ILE A 32 2.89 12.84 17.87
C ILE A 32 2.46 14.31 18.01
N PRO A 33 3.22 15.16 18.74
CA PRO A 33 2.82 16.54 19.03
C PRO A 33 2.49 17.36 17.78
N PHE A 34 3.22 17.14 16.67
CA PHE A 34 2.95 17.81 15.39
C PHE A 34 1.48 17.68 14.95
N PHE A 35 0.87 16.50 15.08
CA PHE A 35 -0.53 16.29 14.69
C PHE A 35 -1.48 16.78 15.79
N ARG A 36 -1.24 16.33 17.03
CA ARG A 36 -2.09 16.66 18.19
C ARG A 36 -2.25 18.18 18.39
N ASP A 37 -1.14 18.91 18.34
CA ASP A 37 -1.12 20.34 18.67
C ASP A 37 -1.64 21.21 17.51
N GLN A 38 -1.79 20.64 16.30
CA GLN A 38 -2.34 21.29 15.11
C GLN A 38 -3.82 20.92 14.84
N GLY A 39 -4.50 20.33 15.82
CA GLY A 39 -5.92 20.00 15.72
C GLY A 39 -6.23 18.62 15.12
N GLY A 40 -5.22 17.76 15.01
CA GLY A 40 -5.34 16.38 14.55
C GLY A 40 -5.07 16.19 13.06
N LEU A 41 -4.98 14.92 12.65
CA LEU A 41 -4.77 14.48 11.27
C LEU A 41 -5.96 14.89 10.40
N LYS A 42 -5.70 15.61 9.30
CA LYS A 42 -6.74 16.11 8.38
C LYS A 42 -6.82 15.37 7.06
N GLY A 43 -5.89 14.48 6.76
CA GLY A 43 -5.95 13.65 5.57
C GLY A 43 -4.83 12.64 5.50
N VAL A 44 -5.06 11.58 4.72
CA VAL A 44 -4.05 10.56 4.45
C VAL A 44 -4.03 10.14 2.99
N ALA A 45 -2.89 9.67 2.52
CA ALA A 45 -2.78 9.09 1.19
C ALA A 45 -1.81 7.91 1.12
N ARG A 46 -2.04 7.04 0.14
CA ARG A 46 -1.07 6.00 -0.23
C ARG A 46 -0.96 5.88 -1.74
N SER A 47 0.16 5.35 -2.21
CA SER A 47 0.25 4.92 -3.60
C SER A 47 -0.72 3.76 -3.85
N MET A 48 -1.28 3.67 -5.05
CA MET A 48 -2.22 2.62 -5.45
C MET A 48 -1.67 1.21 -5.21
N PRO A 49 -0.38 0.91 -5.45
CA PRO A 49 0.16 -0.41 -5.15
C PRO A 49 0.30 -0.73 -3.65
N THR A 50 0.36 0.28 -2.78
CA THR A 50 0.44 0.10 -1.31
C THR A 50 -0.83 -0.53 -0.78
N SER A 51 -0.70 -1.49 0.15
CA SER A 51 -1.85 -2.21 0.70
C SER A 51 -2.90 -1.29 1.32
N GLY A 52 -4.16 -1.73 1.26
CA GLY A 52 -5.35 -1.05 1.76
C GLY A 52 -5.47 -0.94 3.29
N ALA A 53 -4.45 -1.30 4.07
CA ALA A 53 -4.49 -1.18 5.53
C ALA A 53 -4.77 0.26 6.00
N LEU A 54 -4.18 1.27 5.32
CA LEU A 54 -4.41 2.68 5.63
C LEU A 54 -5.86 3.12 5.37
N ASP A 55 -6.55 2.49 4.41
CA ASP A 55 -7.92 2.80 4.01
C ASP A 55 -8.89 2.51 5.18
N LEU A 56 -8.64 1.40 5.90
CA LEU A 56 -9.41 0.98 7.06
C LEU A 56 -9.25 1.97 8.22
N VAL A 57 -8.02 2.46 8.43
CA VAL A 57 -7.71 3.48 9.44
C VAL A 57 -8.34 4.82 9.07
N ALA A 58 -8.21 5.25 7.81
CA ALA A 58 -8.78 6.51 7.35
C ALA A 58 -10.30 6.54 7.53
N LYS A 59 -10.97 5.41 7.26
CA LYS A 59 -12.40 5.24 7.49
C LYS A 59 -12.78 5.34 8.98
N ASP A 60 -12.02 4.71 9.87
CA ASP A 60 -12.28 4.76 11.33
C ASP A 60 -12.00 6.15 11.92
N LEU A 61 -10.98 6.84 11.44
CA LEU A 61 -10.67 8.21 11.82
C LEU A 61 -11.58 9.26 11.15
N ASN A 62 -12.35 8.85 10.14
CA ASN A 62 -13.22 9.73 9.34
C ASN A 62 -12.45 10.93 8.74
N VAL A 63 -11.27 10.66 8.16
CA VAL A 63 -10.44 11.66 7.47
C VAL A 63 -10.46 11.41 5.95
N PRO A 64 -10.32 12.46 5.13
CA PRO A 64 -10.07 12.33 3.69
C PRO A 64 -8.94 11.32 3.38
N PHE A 65 -9.22 10.42 2.43
CA PHE A 65 -8.29 9.40 1.97
C PHE A 65 -8.06 9.52 0.46
N PHE A 66 -6.81 9.42 0.03
CA PHE A 66 -6.44 9.47 -1.39
C PHE A 66 -5.59 8.26 -1.79
N GLU A 67 -6.09 7.48 -2.76
CA GLU A 67 -5.29 6.50 -3.49
C GLU A 67 -4.67 7.19 -4.70
N THR A 68 -3.36 7.43 -4.68
CA THR A 68 -2.64 8.17 -5.74
C THR A 68 -1.83 7.22 -6.62
N PRO A 69 -1.41 7.60 -7.83
CA PRO A 69 -0.39 6.84 -8.55
C PRO A 69 0.94 6.86 -7.78
N THR A 70 1.87 5.98 -8.16
CA THR A 70 3.23 6.01 -7.62
C THR A 70 3.93 7.31 -8.01
N GLY A 71 4.62 7.92 -7.05
CA GLY A 71 5.39 9.15 -7.26
C GLY A 71 4.98 10.25 -6.29
N TRP A 72 5.97 10.77 -5.56
CA TRP A 72 5.76 11.73 -4.48
C TRP A 72 5.09 13.05 -4.88
N LYS A 73 5.12 13.41 -6.18
CA LYS A 73 4.47 14.62 -6.71
C LYS A 73 2.99 14.71 -6.36
N PHE A 74 2.27 13.58 -6.35
CA PHE A 74 0.83 13.57 -6.06
C PHE A 74 0.57 13.85 -4.59
N PHE A 75 1.43 13.36 -3.69
CA PHE A 75 1.35 13.72 -2.27
C PHE A 75 1.75 15.18 -2.05
N GLY A 76 2.77 15.68 -2.75
CA GLY A 76 3.16 17.09 -2.68
C GLY A 76 1.99 18.04 -3.01
N ASN A 77 1.26 17.75 -4.09
CA ASN A 77 0.03 18.47 -4.43
C ASN A 77 -1.00 18.46 -3.30
N LEU A 78 -1.26 17.29 -2.70
CA LEU A 78 -2.20 17.14 -1.58
C LEU A 78 -1.72 17.87 -0.31
N MET A 79 -0.42 17.88 -0.02
CA MET A 79 0.16 18.64 1.09
C MET A 79 0.01 20.16 0.87
N ASP A 80 0.13 20.62 -0.37
CA ASP A 80 0.02 22.04 -0.74
C ASP A 80 -1.43 22.47 -1.07
N SER A 81 -2.42 21.59 -0.92
CA SER A 81 -3.79 21.83 -1.37
C SER A 81 -4.40 23.10 -0.79
N GLY A 82 -4.21 23.35 0.52
CA GLY A 82 -4.68 24.56 1.19
C GLY A 82 -4.00 25.83 0.67
N LEU A 83 -2.69 25.77 0.39
CA LEU A 83 -1.92 26.87 -0.20
C LEU A 83 -2.34 27.17 -1.64
N LEU A 84 -2.83 26.16 -2.34
CA LEU A 84 -3.30 26.22 -3.72
C LEU A 84 -4.81 26.53 -3.83
N GLY A 85 -5.44 26.97 -2.72
CA GLY A 85 -6.84 27.39 -2.70
C GLY A 85 -7.85 26.24 -2.77
N LYS A 86 -7.44 25.03 -2.39
CA LYS A 86 -8.30 23.85 -2.22
C LYS A 86 -8.54 23.60 -0.72
N GLU A 87 -9.21 22.50 -0.40
CA GLU A 87 -9.36 22.02 0.97
C GLU A 87 -7.97 21.85 1.62
N ASP A 88 -7.78 22.38 2.83
CA ASP A 88 -6.53 22.25 3.58
C ASP A 88 -6.47 20.89 4.28
N LEU A 89 -5.60 20.01 3.78
CA LEU A 89 -5.40 18.65 4.27
C LEU A 89 -4.30 18.52 5.33
N SER A 90 -3.69 19.63 5.77
CA SER A 90 -2.58 19.64 6.73
C SER A 90 -3.07 19.75 8.18
N PRO A 91 -2.60 18.93 9.14
CA PRO A 91 -1.57 17.89 9.02
C PRO A 91 -1.96 16.66 8.21
N PHE A 92 -1.03 16.12 7.42
CA PHE A 92 -1.24 15.07 6.41
C PHE A 92 -0.23 13.94 6.54
N ILE A 93 -0.62 12.67 6.36
CA ILE A 93 0.31 11.52 6.32
C ILE A 93 0.21 10.79 4.98
N CYS A 94 1.34 10.38 4.43
CA CYS A 94 1.35 9.50 3.27
C CYS A 94 2.43 8.41 3.30
N GLY A 95 2.22 7.36 2.49
CA GLY A 95 3.13 6.23 2.40
C GLY A 95 3.11 5.49 1.07
N GLU A 96 4.22 4.81 0.79
CA GLU A 96 4.42 3.94 -0.35
C GLU A 96 4.95 2.56 0.11
N GLU A 97 4.54 1.50 -0.57
CA GLU A 97 4.95 0.12 -0.35
C GLU A 97 6.46 -0.11 -0.47
N SER A 98 7.13 0.84 -1.11
CA SER A 98 8.57 0.84 -1.34
C SER A 98 9.37 1.39 -0.16
N PHE A 99 8.85 1.22 1.06
CA PHE A 99 9.46 1.66 2.33
C PHE A 99 9.54 3.18 2.51
N GLY A 100 8.67 3.92 1.81
CA GLY A 100 8.57 5.38 1.91
C GLY A 100 7.41 5.77 2.82
N THR A 101 7.65 6.67 3.79
CA THR A 101 6.60 7.23 4.65
C THR A 101 6.96 8.67 4.99
N GLY A 102 5.97 9.53 5.13
CA GLY A 102 6.21 10.93 5.49
C GLY A 102 4.94 11.66 5.90
N SER A 103 5.10 12.94 6.20
CA SER A 103 4.01 13.89 6.46
C SER A 103 4.31 15.23 5.79
N ASP A 104 3.37 16.16 5.87
CA ASP A 104 3.48 17.54 5.38
C ASP A 104 4.51 18.42 6.10
N HIS A 105 5.27 17.88 7.08
CA HIS A 105 6.35 18.60 7.75
C HIS A 105 7.51 18.98 6.80
N VAL A 106 7.70 18.20 5.73
CA VAL A 106 8.59 18.49 4.59
C VAL A 106 7.90 18.06 3.29
N ARG A 107 8.52 18.31 2.13
CA ARG A 107 8.00 17.91 0.80
C ARG A 107 8.73 16.71 0.21
N GLU A 108 9.29 15.86 1.07
CA GLU A 108 9.93 14.60 0.73
C GLU A 108 9.50 13.49 1.68
N LYS A 109 9.82 12.25 1.31
CA LYS A 109 9.73 11.13 2.26
C LYS A 109 10.79 11.33 3.35
N ASP A 110 10.52 10.87 4.55
CA ASP A 110 11.49 10.97 5.65
C ASP A 110 11.50 9.68 6.47
N GLY A 111 12.57 8.90 6.27
CA GLY A 111 12.76 7.65 6.97
C GLY A 111 13.06 7.83 8.46
N MET A 112 13.77 8.90 8.84
CA MET A 112 14.07 9.17 10.25
C MET A 112 12.85 9.66 10.99
N TRP A 113 12.01 10.47 10.36
CA TRP A 113 10.70 10.86 10.88
C TRP A 113 9.84 9.63 11.16
N ALA A 114 9.77 8.66 10.25
CA ALA A 114 8.98 7.44 10.44
C ALA A 114 9.50 6.59 11.62
N VAL A 115 10.83 6.52 11.81
CA VAL A 115 11.44 5.86 12.97
C VAL A 115 11.06 6.59 14.26
N LEU A 116 11.16 7.91 14.31
CA LEU A 116 10.77 8.71 15.48
C LEU A 116 9.27 8.62 15.78
N ALA A 117 8.43 8.53 14.74
CA ALA A 117 7.00 8.27 14.89
C ALA A 117 6.75 6.92 15.58
N TRP A 118 7.42 5.85 15.15
CA TRP A 118 7.35 4.54 15.82
C TRP A 118 7.87 4.57 17.27
N LEU A 119 8.94 5.31 17.55
CA LEU A 119 9.43 5.49 18.92
C LEU A 119 8.42 6.25 19.78
N ALA A 120 7.74 7.26 19.24
CA ALA A 120 6.68 7.98 19.94
C ALA A 120 5.48 7.05 20.26
N ILE A 121 5.12 6.16 19.31
CA ILE A 121 4.09 5.13 19.52
C ILE A 121 4.52 4.18 20.64
N LEU A 122 5.75 3.66 20.59
CA LEU A 122 6.27 2.77 21.63
C LEU A 122 6.29 3.44 23.00
N ALA A 123 6.72 4.71 23.10
CA ALA A 123 6.70 5.46 24.35
C ALA A 123 5.27 5.67 24.87
N TYR A 124 4.32 6.02 23.99
CA TYR A 124 2.91 6.18 24.35
C TYR A 124 2.29 4.87 24.84
N ARG A 125 2.68 3.75 24.26
CA ARG A 125 2.21 2.41 24.64
C ARG A 125 2.90 1.85 25.89
N ASN A 126 4.00 2.47 26.33
CA ASN A 126 4.79 2.04 27.48
C ASN A 126 5.05 3.21 28.45
N PRO A 127 4.00 3.85 29.02
CA PRO A 127 4.18 5.03 29.87
C PRO A 127 4.74 4.71 31.26
N ASP A 128 4.57 3.47 31.73
CA ASP A 128 5.03 3.01 33.05
C ASP A 128 6.16 1.98 32.87
N PRO A 129 7.41 2.32 33.24
CA PRO A 129 8.55 1.42 33.09
C PRO A 129 8.52 0.22 34.05
N SER A 130 7.59 0.17 35.01
CA SER A 130 7.41 -0.99 35.90
C SER A 130 6.55 -2.10 35.31
N GLN A 131 5.80 -1.82 34.23
CA GLN A 131 4.97 -2.81 33.55
C GLN A 131 5.75 -3.59 32.49
N PRO A 132 5.30 -4.80 32.11
CA PRO A 132 5.86 -5.50 30.95
C PRO A 132 5.78 -4.66 29.68
N LEU A 133 6.86 -4.66 28.89
CA LEU A 133 6.94 -3.92 27.64
C LEU A 133 5.92 -4.42 26.61
N VAL A 134 5.10 -3.52 26.08
CA VAL A 134 4.33 -3.71 24.85
C VAL A 134 5.28 -3.59 23.66
N SER A 135 5.50 -4.72 22.98
CA SER A 135 6.39 -4.83 21.82
C SER A 135 5.77 -4.31 20.52
N VAL A 136 6.61 -4.10 19.50
CA VAL A 136 6.17 -3.78 18.13
C VAL A 136 5.20 -4.83 17.59
N GLN A 137 5.50 -6.12 17.80
CA GLN A 137 4.63 -7.22 17.37
C GLN A 137 3.23 -7.09 18.00
N GLN A 138 3.15 -6.86 19.31
CA GLN A 138 1.87 -6.71 20.00
C GLN A 138 1.08 -5.51 19.47
N ILE A 139 1.73 -4.37 19.20
CA ILE A 139 1.06 -3.20 18.60
C ILE A 139 0.46 -3.54 17.23
N VAL A 140 1.21 -4.27 16.40
CA VAL A 140 0.74 -4.67 15.07
C VAL A 140 -0.39 -5.70 15.15
N GLU A 141 -0.27 -6.70 16.03
CA GLU A 141 -1.30 -7.72 16.23
C GLU A 141 -2.60 -7.11 16.80
N GLU A 142 -2.50 -6.14 17.71
CA GLU A 142 -3.66 -5.39 18.18
C GLU A 142 -4.28 -4.52 17.09
N HIS A 143 -3.46 -3.94 16.20
CA HIS A 143 -3.95 -3.23 15.02
C HIS A 143 -4.75 -4.17 14.11
N TRP A 144 -4.22 -5.36 13.83
CA TRP A 144 -4.93 -6.38 13.07
C TRP A 144 -6.19 -6.87 13.77
N ALA A 145 -6.17 -7.05 15.09
CA ALA A 145 -7.35 -7.43 15.85
C ALA A 145 -8.46 -6.37 15.80
N LYS A 146 -8.12 -5.09 15.59
CA LYS A 146 -9.10 -4.01 15.44
C LYS A 146 -9.61 -3.87 14.00
N TYR A 147 -8.73 -3.92 13.00
CA TYR A 147 -9.06 -3.58 11.62
C TYR A 147 -9.16 -4.78 10.67
N GLY A 148 -8.71 -5.95 11.08
CA GLY A 148 -8.34 -7.02 10.15
C GLY A 148 -6.91 -6.87 9.65
N ARG A 149 -6.46 -7.85 8.87
CA ARG A 149 -5.10 -7.90 8.33
C ARG A 149 -5.12 -7.91 6.81
N ASN A 150 -4.34 -7.03 6.22
CA ASN A 150 -4.06 -7.04 4.80
C ASN A 150 -2.76 -7.81 4.55
N TYR A 151 -2.88 -9.11 4.28
CA TYR A 151 -1.74 -9.92 3.85
C TYR A 151 -1.25 -9.38 2.51
N TYR A 152 0.03 -9.03 2.43
CA TYR A 152 0.58 -8.33 1.27
C TYR A 152 1.91 -8.93 0.84
N SER A 153 2.11 -9.06 -0.47
CA SER A 153 3.41 -9.38 -1.07
C SER A 153 3.53 -8.79 -2.46
N ARG A 154 4.76 -8.50 -2.89
CA ARG A 154 5.09 -8.07 -4.26
C ARG A 154 6.04 -9.04 -4.93
N TYR A 155 5.67 -9.49 -6.12
CA TYR A 155 6.45 -10.37 -6.96
C TYR A 155 6.98 -9.58 -8.16
N ASP A 156 8.30 -9.47 -8.29
CA ASP A 156 8.94 -8.75 -9.38
C ASP A 156 9.57 -9.75 -10.37
N TYR A 157 9.17 -9.67 -11.63
CA TYR A 157 9.74 -10.44 -12.74
C TYR A 157 10.62 -9.51 -13.58
N GLU A 158 11.90 -9.44 -13.22
CA GLU A 158 12.84 -8.46 -13.77
C GLU A 158 13.45 -8.92 -15.08
N GLY A 159 13.74 -7.99 -16.00
CA GLY A 159 14.44 -8.30 -17.26
C GLY A 159 13.62 -9.13 -18.25
N VAL A 160 12.29 -8.98 -18.24
CA VAL A 160 11.42 -9.58 -19.25
C VAL A 160 11.45 -8.77 -20.55
N GLU A 161 11.16 -9.43 -21.67
CA GLU A 161 11.04 -8.75 -22.97
C GLU A 161 9.86 -7.77 -22.93
N LYS A 162 10.14 -6.49 -23.25
CA LYS A 162 9.16 -5.41 -23.09
C LYS A 162 7.88 -5.66 -23.91
N ASP A 163 8.02 -6.08 -25.16
CA ASP A 163 6.88 -6.27 -26.07
C ASP A 163 5.98 -7.42 -25.60
N LYS A 164 6.57 -8.48 -25.04
CA LYS A 164 5.84 -9.59 -24.41
C LYS A 164 5.10 -9.16 -23.15
N ALA A 165 5.75 -8.37 -22.30
CA ALA A 165 5.12 -7.84 -21.10
C ALA A 165 3.98 -6.87 -21.42
N VAL A 166 4.13 -6.04 -22.45
CA VAL A 166 3.04 -5.18 -22.96
C VAL A 166 1.91 -6.02 -23.53
N ALA A 167 2.19 -7.06 -24.31
CA ALA A 167 1.18 -7.98 -24.83
C ALA A 167 0.40 -8.68 -23.71
N MET A 168 1.08 -9.11 -22.64
CA MET A 168 0.47 -9.68 -21.44
C MET A 168 -0.52 -8.71 -20.79
N MET A 169 -0.13 -7.45 -20.60
CA MET A 169 -1.00 -6.41 -20.04
C MET A 169 -2.21 -6.14 -20.94
N ASN A 170 -2.00 -6.04 -22.26
CA ASN A 170 -3.08 -5.80 -23.22
C ASN A 170 -4.07 -6.96 -23.29
N ASP A 171 -3.61 -8.21 -23.20
CA ASP A 171 -4.49 -9.39 -23.13
C ASP A 171 -5.38 -9.33 -21.89
N LEU A 172 -4.82 -8.96 -20.73
CA LEU A 172 -5.59 -8.79 -19.49
C LEU A 172 -6.61 -7.64 -19.60
N ILE A 173 -6.20 -6.49 -20.12
CA ILE A 173 -7.07 -5.32 -20.36
C ILE A 173 -8.23 -5.68 -21.30
N GLY A 174 -7.95 -6.42 -22.37
CA GLY A 174 -8.95 -6.87 -23.33
C GLY A 174 -10.07 -7.73 -22.73
N ARG A 175 -9.83 -8.31 -21.54
CA ARG A 175 -10.75 -9.23 -20.85
C ARG A 175 -11.54 -8.62 -19.71
N PHE A 176 -11.30 -7.36 -19.32
CA PHE A 176 -11.94 -6.75 -18.15
C PHE A 176 -13.46 -6.90 -18.08
N ARG A 177 -14.15 -6.67 -19.22
CA ARG A 177 -15.61 -6.80 -19.28
C ARG A 177 -16.10 -8.20 -18.96
N GLN A 178 -15.33 -9.23 -19.33
CA GLN A 178 -15.68 -10.61 -19.06
C GLN A 178 -15.37 -10.99 -17.61
N LEU A 179 -14.28 -10.45 -17.05
CA LEU A 179 -13.82 -10.76 -15.69
C LEU A 179 -14.75 -10.21 -14.60
N LYS A 180 -15.33 -9.03 -14.80
CA LYS A 180 -16.20 -8.41 -13.79
C LYS A 180 -17.39 -9.32 -13.45
N GLY A 181 -17.54 -9.63 -12.16
CA GLY A 181 -18.59 -10.49 -11.62
C GLY A 181 -18.26 -11.98 -11.63
N GLN A 182 -17.12 -12.41 -12.20
CA GLN A 182 -16.69 -13.80 -12.11
C GLN A 182 -16.19 -14.14 -10.71
N THR A 183 -16.46 -15.37 -10.27
CA THR A 183 -15.90 -15.95 -9.05
C THR A 183 -14.84 -16.98 -9.41
N ILE A 184 -13.63 -16.82 -8.88
CA ILE A 184 -12.47 -17.68 -9.15
C ILE A 184 -11.86 -18.08 -7.81
N GLU A 185 -11.76 -19.38 -7.53
CA GLU A 185 -11.23 -19.92 -6.26
C GLU A 185 -11.89 -19.26 -5.01
N GLY A 186 -13.19 -18.94 -5.09
CA GLY A 186 -13.94 -18.27 -4.02
C GLY A 186 -13.87 -16.73 -4.02
N TYR A 187 -13.00 -16.11 -4.82
CA TYR A 187 -12.88 -14.66 -4.92
C TYR A 187 -13.76 -14.10 -6.05
N THR A 188 -14.65 -13.16 -5.73
CA THR A 188 -15.54 -12.53 -6.72
C THR A 188 -14.99 -11.19 -7.18
N ILE A 189 -14.69 -11.05 -8.47
CA ILE A 189 -14.12 -9.84 -9.06
C ILE A 189 -15.19 -8.74 -9.10
N SER A 190 -14.99 -7.68 -8.31
CA SER A 190 -15.89 -6.51 -8.27
C SER A 190 -15.49 -5.45 -9.30
N VAL A 191 -14.17 -5.27 -9.51
CA VAL A 191 -13.59 -4.31 -10.45
C VAL A 191 -12.44 -4.96 -11.21
N ALA A 192 -12.40 -4.73 -12.52
CA ALA A 192 -11.25 -5.00 -13.36
C ALA A 192 -11.05 -3.75 -14.23
N ASP A 193 -10.00 -2.99 -13.97
CA ASP A 193 -9.75 -1.72 -14.65
C ASP A 193 -8.26 -1.41 -14.82
N GLU A 194 -7.99 -0.34 -15.56
CA GLU A 194 -6.69 0.30 -15.61
C GLU A 194 -6.77 1.60 -14.81
N PHE A 195 -5.93 1.72 -13.79
CA PHE A 195 -5.99 2.80 -12.83
C PHE A 195 -5.72 4.15 -13.50
N GLU A 196 -6.68 5.05 -13.34
CA GLU A 196 -6.59 6.45 -13.71
C GLU A 196 -6.81 7.30 -12.46
N TYR A 197 -5.98 8.32 -12.29
CA TYR A 197 -6.09 9.27 -11.21
C TYR A 197 -6.27 10.67 -11.79
N LYS A 198 -7.30 11.37 -11.33
CA LYS A 198 -7.48 12.79 -11.57
C LYS A 198 -7.12 13.55 -10.30
N ASP A 199 -6.05 14.33 -10.37
CA ASP A 199 -5.54 15.09 -9.23
C ASP A 199 -6.56 16.16 -8.81
N PRO A 200 -7.01 16.17 -7.53
CA PRO A 200 -8.04 17.11 -7.07
C PRO A 200 -7.52 18.55 -6.93
N VAL A 201 -6.20 18.74 -6.95
CA VAL A 201 -5.55 20.02 -6.73
C VAL A 201 -5.28 20.73 -8.05
N ASP A 202 -4.52 20.10 -8.94
CA ASP A 202 -4.14 20.70 -10.23
C ASP A 202 -5.02 20.26 -11.42
N GLY A 203 -5.88 19.26 -11.23
CA GLY A 203 -6.78 18.76 -12.27
C GLY A 203 -6.11 17.88 -13.33
N SER A 204 -4.82 17.58 -13.20
CA SER A 204 -4.09 16.70 -14.10
C SER A 204 -4.63 15.27 -14.05
N VAL A 205 -4.50 14.56 -15.17
CA VAL A 205 -4.96 13.17 -15.31
C VAL A 205 -3.76 12.27 -15.58
N ALA A 206 -3.59 11.25 -14.74
CA ALA A 206 -2.60 10.21 -14.89
C ALA A 206 -3.30 8.87 -15.17
N SER A 207 -3.38 8.51 -16.45
CA SER A 207 -3.93 7.22 -16.91
C SER A 207 -2.83 6.15 -16.99
N ASN A 208 -3.23 4.89 -17.20
CA ASN A 208 -2.34 3.75 -17.42
C ASN A 208 -1.36 3.49 -16.25
N GLN A 209 -1.82 3.71 -15.01
CA GLN A 209 -0.96 3.65 -13.83
C GLN A 209 -0.84 2.24 -13.21
N GLY A 210 -1.57 1.27 -13.77
CA GLY A 210 -1.53 -0.14 -13.40
C GLY A 210 -2.88 -0.81 -13.62
N VAL A 211 -2.87 -2.10 -13.92
CA VAL A 211 -4.09 -2.91 -14.01
C VAL A 211 -4.49 -3.38 -12.61
N ARG A 212 -5.76 -3.19 -12.24
CA ARG A 212 -6.29 -3.63 -10.94
C ARG A 212 -7.39 -4.66 -11.14
N ILE A 213 -7.29 -5.76 -10.41
CA ILE A 213 -8.36 -6.74 -10.22
C ILE A 213 -8.73 -6.68 -8.74
N LEU A 214 -9.85 -6.05 -8.43
CA LEU A 214 -10.34 -5.89 -7.06
C LEU A 214 -11.45 -6.90 -6.81
N PHE A 215 -11.42 -7.54 -5.64
CA PHE A 215 -12.41 -8.51 -5.21
C PHE A 215 -13.41 -7.88 -4.23
N SER A 216 -14.58 -8.49 -4.09
CA SER A 216 -15.67 -7.99 -3.25
C SER A 216 -15.38 -8.05 -1.74
N ASP A 217 -14.43 -8.87 -1.32
CA ASP A 217 -13.98 -9.04 0.06
C ASP A 217 -12.93 -7.99 0.49
N GLY A 218 -12.46 -7.14 -0.43
CA GLY A 218 -11.37 -6.19 -0.20
C GLY A 218 -9.99 -6.71 -0.60
N SER A 219 -9.87 -7.97 -1.00
CA SER A 219 -8.65 -8.52 -1.61
C SER A 219 -8.42 -7.91 -2.99
N ARG A 220 -7.17 -7.93 -3.48
CA ARG A 220 -6.84 -7.40 -4.80
C ARG A 220 -5.54 -7.95 -5.38
N ILE A 221 -5.47 -7.91 -6.71
CA ILE A 221 -4.28 -8.18 -7.50
C ILE A 221 -4.02 -6.95 -8.37
N ILE A 222 -2.78 -6.47 -8.38
CA ILE A 222 -2.38 -5.32 -9.21
C ILE A 222 -1.20 -5.74 -10.08
N PHE A 223 -1.22 -5.34 -11.35
CA PHE A 223 -0.09 -5.47 -12.26
C PHE A 223 0.41 -4.10 -12.67
N ARG A 224 1.72 -3.89 -12.57
CA ARG A 224 2.38 -2.70 -13.12
C ARG A 224 3.59 -3.09 -13.93
N LEU A 225 3.75 -2.44 -15.07
CA LEU A 225 4.98 -2.50 -15.82
C LEU A 225 5.89 -1.36 -15.37
N SER A 226 7.14 -1.69 -15.06
CA SER A 226 8.18 -0.73 -14.73
C SER A 226 9.42 -1.01 -15.58
N GLY A 227 10.18 0.01 -15.95
CA GLY A 227 11.40 -0.18 -16.74
C GLY A 227 11.90 1.11 -17.35
N THR A 228 13.22 1.19 -17.49
CA THR A 228 13.92 2.26 -18.21
C THR A 228 14.21 1.82 -19.64
N ALA A 229 14.32 2.77 -20.56
CA ALA A 229 14.69 2.45 -21.94
C ALA A 229 16.04 1.70 -21.97
N GLY A 230 16.08 0.52 -22.58
CA GLY A 230 17.32 -0.23 -22.84
C GLY A 230 17.64 -1.41 -21.89
N SER A 231 16.94 -1.59 -20.76
CA SER A 231 17.23 -2.67 -19.79
C SER A 231 16.14 -3.76 -19.68
N GLY A 232 15.23 -3.84 -20.67
CA GLY A 232 14.04 -4.69 -20.60
C GLY A 232 12.94 -4.07 -19.75
N ALA A 233 11.95 -4.88 -19.37
CA ALA A 233 10.88 -4.45 -18.47
C ALA A 233 10.86 -5.33 -17.21
N THR A 234 10.23 -4.82 -16.17
CA THR A 234 9.92 -5.53 -14.94
C THR A 234 8.40 -5.54 -14.76
N VAL A 235 7.83 -6.73 -14.77
CA VAL A 235 6.42 -6.93 -14.38
C VAL A 235 6.38 -7.02 -12.87
N ARG A 236 5.72 -6.06 -12.23
CA ARG A 236 5.45 -6.05 -10.80
C ARG A 236 4.03 -6.53 -10.56
N MET A 237 3.90 -7.62 -9.83
CA MET A 237 2.63 -8.22 -9.43
C MET A 237 2.46 -8.02 -7.92
N TYR A 238 1.48 -7.22 -7.53
CA TYR A 238 1.16 -6.96 -6.12
C TYR A 238 -0.05 -7.80 -5.76
N LEU A 239 0.05 -8.49 -4.62
CA LEU A 239 -0.93 -9.45 -4.14
C LEU A 239 -1.38 -9.01 -2.76
N GLU A 240 -2.69 -8.90 -2.57
CA GLU A 240 -3.25 -8.53 -1.29
C GLU A 240 -4.50 -9.35 -0.97
N LYS A 241 -4.47 -10.04 0.17
CA LYS A 241 -5.66 -10.67 0.75
C LYS A 241 -6.06 -9.89 1.99
N TYR A 242 -7.29 -9.41 2.02
CA TYR A 242 -7.87 -8.90 3.25
C TYR A 242 -8.47 -10.06 4.06
N GLU A 243 -8.10 -10.13 5.32
CA GLU A 243 -8.69 -11.02 6.32
C GLU A 243 -9.34 -10.17 7.41
N ALA A 244 -10.64 -10.35 7.63
CA ALA A 244 -11.36 -9.58 8.64
C ALA A 244 -10.84 -9.88 10.05
N ALA A 245 -11.07 -8.97 11.01
CA ALA A 245 -10.65 -9.14 12.41
C ALA A 245 -11.12 -10.44 13.10
N SER A 246 -12.20 -11.06 12.58
CA SER A 246 -12.73 -12.34 13.07
C SER A 246 -12.15 -13.58 12.37
N GLY A 247 -11.34 -13.38 11.33
CA GLY A 247 -10.67 -14.43 10.57
C GLY A 247 -9.35 -14.87 11.19
N ASP A 248 -8.58 -15.64 10.43
CA ASP A 248 -7.25 -16.11 10.87
C ASP A 248 -6.18 -15.09 10.48
N LEU A 249 -5.82 -14.24 11.45
CA LEU A 249 -4.81 -13.18 11.32
C LEU A 249 -3.37 -13.68 11.55
N ALA A 250 -3.17 -14.93 11.96
CA ALA A 250 -1.88 -15.48 12.36
C ALA A 250 -1.19 -16.29 11.25
N GLN A 251 -1.83 -16.45 10.09
CA GLN A 251 -1.26 -17.17 8.95
C GLN A 251 0.09 -16.59 8.52
N LYS A 252 0.94 -17.46 7.97
CA LYS A 252 2.09 -17.00 7.19
C LYS A 252 1.56 -16.34 5.92
N THR A 253 2.16 -15.21 5.55
CA THR A 253 1.76 -14.44 4.37
C THR A 253 1.78 -15.27 3.09
N SER A 254 2.76 -16.15 2.91
CA SER A 254 2.85 -17.06 1.76
C SER A 254 1.63 -17.98 1.64
N ASP A 255 1.16 -18.49 2.78
CA ASP A 255 0.09 -19.48 2.83
C ASP A 255 -1.25 -18.77 2.58
N ALA A 256 -1.44 -17.60 3.21
CA ALA A 256 -2.62 -16.77 3.01
C ALA A 256 -2.78 -16.30 1.55
N LEU A 257 -1.67 -16.00 0.86
CA LEU A 257 -1.69 -15.48 -0.52
C LEU A 257 -1.70 -16.56 -1.60
N GLY A 258 -1.51 -17.85 -1.27
CA GLY A 258 -1.31 -18.91 -2.26
C GLY A 258 -2.40 -18.98 -3.34
N ALA A 259 -3.67 -18.85 -2.95
CA ALA A 259 -4.79 -18.81 -3.90
C ALA A 259 -4.73 -17.59 -4.83
N LEU A 260 -4.45 -16.39 -4.29
CA LEU A 260 -4.33 -15.17 -5.09
C LEU A 260 -3.13 -15.22 -6.05
N VAL A 261 -2.00 -15.83 -5.65
CA VAL A 261 -0.85 -16.06 -6.54
C VAL A 261 -1.29 -16.89 -7.76
N LYS A 262 -1.99 -18.00 -7.52
CA LYS A 262 -2.51 -18.87 -8.60
C LYS A 262 -3.45 -18.09 -9.52
N ILE A 263 -4.44 -17.40 -8.96
CA ILE A 263 -5.39 -16.58 -9.73
C ILE A 263 -4.64 -15.53 -10.56
N ALA A 264 -3.66 -14.83 -9.98
CA ALA A 264 -2.91 -13.80 -10.68
C ALA A 264 -2.12 -14.37 -11.87
N LEU A 265 -1.46 -15.52 -11.70
CA LEU A 265 -0.71 -16.19 -12.77
C LEU A 265 -1.65 -16.71 -13.87
N ASP A 266 -2.75 -17.37 -13.51
CA ASP A 266 -3.76 -17.88 -14.43
C ASP A 266 -4.40 -16.72 -15.23
N LEU A 267 -4.77 -15.64 -14.56
CA LEU A 267 -5.38 -14.47 -15.18
C LEU A 267 -4.43 -13.73 -16.10
N SER A 268 -3.17 -13.54 -15.70
CA SER A 268 -2.21 -12.76 -16.49
C SER A 268 -1.57 -13.58 -17.62
N LYS A 269 -1.60 -14.92 -17.53
CA LYS A 269 -0.81 -15.82 -18.39
C LYS A 269 0.67 -15.43 -18.40
N LEU A 270 1.18 -14.93 -17.28
CA LEU A 270 2.51 -14.33 -17.18
C LEU A 270 3.60 -15.27 -17.69
N GLN A 271 3.54 -16.55 -17.31
CA GLN A 271 4.51 -17.56 -17.76
C GLN A 271 4.44 -17.78 -19.27
N GLU A 272 3.25 -17.82 -19.87
CA GLU A 272 3.07 -18.01 -21.32
C GLU A 272 3.65 -16.83 -22.11
N PHE A 273 3.44 -15.60 -21.64
CA PHE A 273 3.94 -14.40 -22.32
C PHE A 273 5.44 -14.20 -22.11
N THR A 274 5.94 -14.38 -20.89
CA THR A 274 7.29 -13.95 -20.50
C THR A 274 8.31 -15.10 -20.40
N GLY A 275 7.84 -16.35 -20.40
CA GLY A 275 8.65 -17.54 -20.13
C GLY A 275 9.13 -17.65 -18.68
N ARG A 276 8.68 -16.80 -17.75
CA ARG A 276 9.12 -16.82 -16.35
C ARG A 276 8.25 -17.75 -15.51
N GLU A 277 8.89 -18.74 -14.89
CA GLU A 277 8.22 -19.71 -14.01
C GLU A 277 8.16 -19.25 -12.55
N SER A 278 9.04 -18.32 -12.16
CA SER A 278 9.13 -17.77 -10.80
C SER A 278 9.57 -16.30 -10.83
N PRO A 279 9.18 -15.50 -9.81
CA PRO A 279 9.64 -14.12 -9.69
C PRO A 279 11.13 -14.07 -9.39
N THR A 280 11.77 -12.99 -9.84
CA THR A 280 13.16 -12.68 -9.51
C THR A 280 13.30 -12.21 -8.06
N VAL A 281 12.32 -11.43 -7.58
CA VAL A 281 12.28 -10.90 -6.21
C VAL A 281 10.88 -11.08 -5.63
N ILE A 282 10.83 -11.46 -4.35
CA ILE A 282 9.60 -11.46 -3.54
C ILE A 282 9.82 -10.51 -2.37
N THR A 283 8.91 -9.54 -2.20
CA THR A 283 8.85 -8.64 -1.04
C THR A 283 7.65 -8.97 -0.17
#